data_AF-A0A7X9DIB4-F1
#
_entry.id   AF-A0A7X9DIB4-F1
#
_cell.length_a   1.000
_cell.length_b   1.000
_cell.length_c   1.000
_cell.angle_alpha   90.00
_cell.angle_beta   90.00
_cell.angle_gamma   90.00
#
_symmetry.space_group_name_H-M   'P 1'
#
loop_
_entity.id
_entity.type
_entity.pdbx_description
1 polymer ?
#
loop_
_entity_poly.entity_id
_entity_poly.type
_entity_poly.pdbx_seq_one_letter_code
_entity_poly.pdbx_strand_id
1 'polypeptide(L)'
;MPLRKMKEAAKDIKIPKRKPTSKSTPSKTVHNEQLHDAIRLQAYYNYLHRITHNTPGDQLSDWLEAEKYILNSRKRRKPSA
;
A
#
# COMPACT_ATOMS: atom_id res chain seq x y z
N MET A 1 -17.38 -4.54 -56.17
CA MET A 1 -17.01 -3.77 -54.96
C MET A 1 -15.56 -4.09 -54.60
N PRO A 2 -14.59 -3.19 -54.79
CA PRO A 2 -13.17 -3.49 -54.57
C PRO A 2 -12.79 -3.40 -53.08
N LEU A 3 -12.13 -4.45 -52.57
CA LEU A 3 -11.55 -4.51 -51.22
C LEU A 3 -10.42 -3.50 -51.07
N ARG A 4 -10.59 -2.52 -50.17
CA ARG A 4 -9.55 -1.56 -49.82
C ARG A 4 -8.50 -2.23 -48.92
N LYS A 5 -7.32 -2.46 -49.48
CA LYS A 5 -6.05 -2.71 -48.77
C LYS A 5 -5.75 -1.53 -47.86
N MET A 6 -5.85 -1.71 -46.54
CA MET A 6 -5.25 -0.80 -45.57
C MET A 6 -3.84 -1.32 -45.25
N LYS A 7 -2.87 -0.64 -45.86
CA LYS A 7 -1.44 -0.88 -45.73
C LYS A 7 -0.99 -0.42 -44.34
N GLU A 8 -0.28 -1.29 -43.64
CA GLU A 8 0.42 -1.03 -42.38
C GLU A 8 1.16 0.31 -42.43
N ALA A 9 0.87 1.15 -41.45
CA ALA A 9 1.78 2.21 -41.01
C ALA A 9 2.18 1.88 -39.57
N ALA A 10 3.11 0.94 -39.43
CA ALA A 10 3.82 0.72 -38.18
C ALA A 10 4.62 2.00 -37.88
N LYS A 11 4.01 2.90 -37.10
CA LYS A 11 4.70 4.06 -36.57
C LYS A 11 5.70 3.52 -35.54
N ASP A 12 6.97 3.66 -35.89
CA ASP A 12 8.14 3.37 -35.08
C ASP A 12 8.12 4.29 -33.83
N ILE A 13 7.43 3.84 -32.79
CA ILE A 13 7.42 4.52 -31.50
C ILE A 13 8.77 4.22 -30.85
N LYS A 14 9.71 5.16 -30.98
CA LYS A 14 10.95 5.18 -30.20
C LYS A 14 10.61 5.32 -28.73
N ILE A 15 10.47 4.18 -28.05
CA ILE A 15 10.35 4.11 -26.60
C ILE A 15 11.70 4.52 -26.01
N PRO A 16 11.83 5.62 -25.26
CA PRO A 16 13.06 5.93 -24.56
C PRO A 16 13.27 4.85 -23.48
N LYS A 17 14.30 4.02 -23.65
CA LYS A 17 14.76 3.07 -22.64
C LYS A 17 15.16 3.85 -21.39
N ARG A 18 14.25 3.93 -20.42
CA ARG A 18 14.54 4.43 -19.08
C ARG A 18 15.53 3.46 -18.42
N LYS A 19 16.73 3.97 -18.15
CA LYS A 19 17.78 3.26 -17.39
C LYS A 19 17.21 2.88 -16.02
N PRO A 20 17.37 1.63 -15.55
CA PRO A 20 17.04 1.28 -14.17
C PRO A 20 18.05 1.96 -13.25
N THR A 21 17.66 3.07 -12.64
CA THR A 21 18.45 3.65 -11.54
C THR A 21 18.19 2.81 -10.31
N SER A 22 19.00 1.77 -10.14
CA SER A 22 19.19 1.10 -8.85
C SER A 22 19.79 2.11 -7.87
N LYS A 23 19.00 2.57 -6.90
CA LYS A 23 19.52 2.94 -5.58
C LYS A 23 18.52 2.46 -4.54
N SER A 24 18.60 1.16 -4.25
CA SER A 24 18.03 0.57 -3.06
C SER A 24 18.71 1.17 -1.84
N THR A 25 17.97 1.89 -1.01
CA THR A 25 18.25 1.97 0.43
C THR A 25 17.36 0.93 1.12
N PRO A 26 17.82 -0.33 1.27
CA PRO A 26 16.96 -1.42 1.71
C PRO A 26 16.49 -1.30 3.18
N SER A 27 17.13 -0.46 4.00
CA SER A 27 16.86 -0.43 5.44
C SER A 27 15.59 0.35 5.83
N LYS A 28 15.25 1.44 5.14
CA LYS A 28 14.06 2.25 5.50
C LYS A 28 12.75 1.67 4.95
N THR A 29 12.81 1.03 3.78
CA THR A 29 11.63 0.47 3.11
C THR A 29 11.07 -0.73 3.88
N VAL A 30 11.95 -1.64 4.32
CA VAL A 30 11.55 -2.82 5.12
C VAL A 30 10.87 -2.39 6.43
N HIS A 31 11.36 -1.33 7.09
CA HIS A 31 10.76 -0.85 8.33
C HIS A 31 9.36 -0.22 8.12
N ASN A 32 9.11 0.39 6.95
CA ASN A 32 7.79 0.91 6.60
C ASN A 32 6.83 -0.21 6.20
N GLU A 33 7.28 -1.20 5.44
CA GLU A 33 6.46 -2.36 5.05
C GLU A 33 5.98 -3.13 6.29
N GLN A 34 6.88 -3.41 7.24
CA GLN A 34 6.52 -4.04 8.52
C GLN A 34 5.50 -3.22 9.33
N LEU A 35 5.57 -1.89 9.26
CA LEU A 35 4.61 -1.03 9.93
C LEU A 35 3.24 -1.06 9.25
N HIS A 36 3.21 -1.02 7.92
CA HIS A 36 1.98 -1.12 7.16
C HIS A 36 1.31 -2.48 7.36
N ASP A 37 2.08 -3.57 7.44
CA ASP A 37 1.55 -4.90 7.72
C ASP A 37 0.99 -5.00 9.15
N ALA A 38 1.67 -4.41 10.14
CA ALA A 38 1.16 -4.35 11.51
C ALA A 38 -0.16 -3.55 11.61
N ILE A 39 -0.27 -2.42 10.90
CA ILE A 39 -1.53 -1.65 10.82
C ILE A 39 -2.62 -2.48 10.13
N ARG A 40 -2.29 -3.16 9.02
CA ARG A 40 -3.26 -3.99 8.27
C ARG A 40 -3.81 -5.12 9.14
N LEU A 41 -2.95 -5.83 9.86
CA LEU A 41 -3.36 -6.89 10.79
C LEU A 41 -4.24 -6.34 11.91
N GLN A 42 -3.86 -5.22 12.51
CA GLN A 42 -4.66 -4.61 13.58
C GLN A 42 -6.02 -4.12 13.08
N ALA A 43 -6.09 -3.53 11.89
CA ALA A 43 -7.34 -3.11 11.27
C ALA A 43 -8.26 -4.31 10.98
N TYR A 44 -7.70 -5.44 10.57
CA TYR A 44 -8.46 -6.68 10.38
C TYR A 44 -9.05 -7.20 11.70
N TYR A 45 -8.30 -7.16 12.81
CA TYR A 45 -8.86 -7.51 14.12
C TYR A 45 -9.97 -6.56 14.56
N ASN A 46 -9.83 -5.26 14.31
CA ASN A 46 -10.88 -4.28 14.59
C ASN A 46 -12.15 -4.57 13.77
N TYR A 47 -12.00 -4.89 12.49
CA TYR A 47 -13.10 -5.34 11.63
C TYR A 47 -13.79 -6.58 12.20
N LEU A 48 -13.03 -7.62 12.56
CA LEU A 48 -13.60 -8.83 13.15
C LEU A 48 -14.38 -8.50 14.43
N HIS A 49 -13.79 -7.69 15.32
CA HIS A 49 -14.44 -7.26 16.55
C HIS A 49 -15.75 -6.51 16.26
N ARG A 50 -15.78 -5.66 15.22
CA ARG A 50 -16.98 -4.95 14.81
C ARG A 50 -18.09 -5.91 14.38
N ILE A 51 -17.75 -6.87 13.52
CA ILE A 51 -18.71 -7.86 13.02
C ILE A 51 -19.23 -8.75 14.14
N THR A 52 -18.37 -9.20 15.06
CA THR A 52 -18.77 -10.09 16.16
C THR A 52 -19.64 -9.39 17.20
N HIS A 53 -19.41 -8.10 17.47
CA HIS A 53 -20.15 -7.33 18.46
C HIS A 53 -21.26 -6.48 17.85
N ASN A 54 -21.49 -6.59 16.55
CA ASN A 54 -22.45 -5.80 15.78
C ASN A 54 -22.33 -4.29 16.04
N THR A 55 -21.11 -3.79 16.20
CA THR A 55 -20.88 -2.37 16.47
C THR A 55 -20.94 -1.57 15.17
N PRO A 56 -21.46 -0.34 15.19
CA PRO A 56 -21.42 0.53 14.02
C PRO A 56 -19.98 0.95 13.70
N GLY A 57 -19.65 1.05 12.42
CA GLY A 57 -18.34 1.48 11.96
C GLY A 57 -18.08 1.12 10.50
N ASP A 58 -16.99 1.63 9.97
CA ASP A 58 -16.54 1.37 8.59
C ASP A 58 -15.08 0.91 8.57
N GLN A 59 -14.68 0.26 7.47
CA GLN A 59 -13.32 -0.22 7.26
C GLN A 59 -12.28 0.90 7.38
N LEU A 60 -12.62 2.13 6.95
CA LEU A 60 -11.75 3.29 7.11
C LEU A 60 -11.53 3.64 8.58
N SER A 61 -12.59 3.60 9.39
CA SER A 61 -12.50 3.85 10.83
C SER A 61 -11.62 2.79 11.52
N ASP A 62 -11.78 1.51 11.17
CA ASP A 62 -10.96 0.43 11.71
C ASP A 62 -9.46 0.62 11.42
N TRP A 63 -9.16 1.12 10.21
CA TRP A 63 -7.80 1.40 9.77
C TRP A 63 -7.18 2.59 10.52
N LEU A 64 -7.94 3.68 10.71
CA LEU A 64 -7.48 4.85 11.46
C LEU A 64 -7.24 4.50 12.95
N GLU A 65 -8.13 3.70 13.53
CA GLU A 65 -7.99 3.20 14.91
C GLU A 65 -6.72 2.34 15.06
N ALA A 66 -6.48 1.45 14.10
CA ALA A 66 -5.28 0.62 14.03
C ALA A 66 -3.99 1.45 13.89
N GLU A 67 -3.98 2.43 12.99
CA GLU A 67 -2.83 3.34 12.80
C GLU A 67 -2.51 4.09 14.10
N LYS A 68 -3.54 4.67 14.74
CA LYS A 68 -3.40 5.37 16.02
C LYS A 68 -2.85 4.45 17.12
N TYR A 69 -3.33 3.21 17.19
CA TYR A 69 -2.87 2.22 18.17
C TYR A 69 -1.39 1.87 17.99
N ILE A 70 -0.96 1.59 16.76
CA ILE A 70 0.44 1.24 16.44
C ILE A 70 1.37 2.45 16.65
N LEU A 71 0.95 3.65 16.27
CA LEU A 71 1.74 4.86 16.54
C LEU A 71 1.90 5.12 18.04
N ASN A 72 0.84 4.94 18.83
CA ASN A 72 0.88 5.16 20.28
C ASN A 72 1.72 4.10 21.00
N SER A 73 1.61 2.83 20.62
CA SER A 73 2.41 1.74 21.20
C SER A 73 3.92 1.95 20.95
N ARG A 74 4.31 2.46 19.78
CA ARG A 74 5.70 2.84 19.49
C ARG A 74 6.18 4.04 20.32
N LYS A 75 5.33 5.06 20.52
CA LYS A 75 5.66 6.22 21.37
C LYS A 75 5.94 5.82 22.82
N ARG A 76 5.11 4.93 23.38
CA ARG A 76 5.23 4.43 24.75
C ARG A 76 6.44 3.52 24.99
N ARG A 77 7.02 2.95 23.92
CA ARG A 77 8.21 2.08 23.99
C ARG A 77 9.54 2.84 23.98
N LYS A 78 9.54 4.18 23.95
CA LYS A 78 10.78 4.93 24.19
C LYS A 78 11.17 4.78 25.67
N PRO A 79 12.31 4.15 26.00
CA PRO A 79 12.79 4.18 27.37
C PRO A 79 13.10 5.64 27.74
N SER A 80 12.64 6.07 28.91
CA SER A 80 13.16 7.26 29.57
C SER A 80 14.67 7.07 29.72
N ALA A 81 15.44 7.87 28.99
CA ALA A 81 16.88 7.98 29.18
C ALA A 81 17.18 8.70 30.51
#